data_AF-A0A7L1VT84-F1
#
_entry.id   AF-A0A7L1VT84-F1
#
_cell.length_a   1.000
_cell.length_b   1.000
_cell.length_c   1.000
_cell.angle_alpha   90.00
_cell.angle_beta   90.00
_cell.angle_gamma   90.00
#
_symmetry.space_group_name_H-M   'P 1'
#
loop_
_entity.id
_entity.type
_entity.pdbx_description
1 polymer ?
#
loop_
_entity_poly.entity_id
_entity_poly.type
_entity_poly.pdbx_seq_one_letter_code
_entity_poly.pdbx_strand_id
1 'polypeptide(L)' 'DQPQREPGAGAAPVPMVFLCAGCRRPVGDTSSWAFNDEESGCILLRSAAASVAVDPERKVSKLPGECG' A
#
# COMPACT_ATOMS: atom_id res chain seq x y z
N ASP A 1 7.00 7.48 31.29
CA ASP A 1 6.07 8.42 30.68
C ASP A 1 6.85 9.38 29.78
N GLN A 2 7.09 8.99 28.52
CA GLN A 2 7.70 9.91 27.55
C GLN A 2 6.56 10.60 26.81
N PRO A 3 6.51 11.94 26.78
CA PRO A 3 5.39 12.63 26.19
C PRO A 3 5.44 12.43 24.67
N GLN A 4 4.38 11.82 24.15
CA GLN A 4 4.12 11.75 22.71
C GLN A 4 3.99 13.19 22.22
N ARG A 5 5.02 13.67 21.54
CA ARG A 5 5.07 15.00 20.94
C ARG A 5 3.98 15.04 19.88
N GLU A 6 2.87 15.72 20.16
CA GLU A 6 1.82 15.96 19.17
C GLU A 6 2.46 16.73 18.01
N PRO A 7 2.37 16.24 16.76
CA PRO A 7 2.88 16.98 15.61
C PRO A 7 2.11 18.29 15.54
N GLY A 8 2.82 19.41 15.64
CA GLY A 8 2.22 20.74 15.51
C GLY A 8 1.40 20.83 14.21
N ALA A 9 0.26 21.50 14.29
CA ALA A 9 -0.79 21.59 13.28
C ALA A 9 -0.39 22.16 11.88
N GLY A 10 0.90 22.23 11.56
CA GLY A 10 1.46 22.64 10.27
C GLY A 10 2.47 21.68 9.66
N ALA A 11 2.78 20.53 10.30
CA ALA A 11 3.62 19.51 9.68
C ALA A 11 2.77 18.60 8.81
N ALA A 12 3.12 18.46 7.52
CA ALA A 12 2.51 17.44 6.68
C ALA A 12 2.71 16.06 7.34
N PRO A 13 1.68 15.20 7.36
CA PRO A 13 1.80 13.88 7.96
C PRO A 13 2.95 13.12 7.32
N VAL A 14 3.83 12.57 8.15
CA VAL A 14 4.94 11.75 7.70
C VAL A 14 4.35 10.50 7.04
N PRO A 15 4.72 10.16 5.79
CA PRO A 15 4.12 9.03 5.11
C PRO A 15 4.47 7.71 5.81
N MET A 16 3.50 6.81 5.90
CA MET A 16 3.72 5.45 6.38
C MET A 16 4.24 4.60 5.23
N VAL A 17 5.21 3.72 5.51
CA VAL A 17 5.80 2.80 4.54
C VAL A 17 5.21 1.40 4.74
N PHE A 18 4.77 0.78 3.65
CA PHE A 18 4.31 -0.60 3.63
C PHE A 18 5.49 -1.54 3.33
N LEU A 19 5.62 -2.61 4.11
CA LEU A 19 6.69 -3.60 3.98
C LEU A 19 6.12 -4.96 3.58
N CYS A 20 6.86 -5.72 2.77
CA CYS A 20 6.57 -7.13 2.54
C CYS A 20 6.71 -7.91 3.84
N ALA A 21 5.65 -8.61 4.27
CA ALA A 21 5.66 -9.36 5.53
C ALA A 21 6.76 -10.45 5.60
N GLY A 22 7.13 -11.04 4.46
CA GLY A 22 8.17 -12.08 4.39
C GLY A 22 9.59 -11.52 4.49
N CYS A 23 9.96 -10.63 3.56
CA CYS A 23 11.35 -10.18 3.42
C CYS A 23 11.65 -8.79 4.00
N ARG A 24 10.62 -8.10 4.54
CA ARG A 24 10.69 -6.74 5.13
C ARG A 24 11.16 -5.64 4.17
N ARG A 25 11.21 -5.89 2.87
CA ARG A 25 11.52 -4.86 1.86
C ARG A 25 10.32 -3.93 1.66
N PRO A 26 10.55 -2.62 1.41
CA PRO A 26 9.49 -1.69 1.06
C PRO A 26 8.74 -2.11 -0.21
N VAL A 27 7.41 -2.00 -0.17
CA VAL A 27 6.54 -2.26 -1.34
C VAL A 27 5.82 -0.99 -1.82
N GLY A 28 5.67 0.00 -0.95
CA GLY A 28 5.06 1.30 -1.26
C GLY A 28 4.91 2.15 0.00
N ASP A 29 4.23 3.30 -0.13
CA ASP A 29 3.96 4.20 0.98
C ASP A 29 2.66 4.99 0.74
N THR A 30 2.20 5.71 1.78
CA THR A 30 0.94 6.46 1.74
C THR A 30 0.94 7.67 0.80
N SER A 31 2.09 8.12 0.28
CA SER A 31 2.14 9.24 -0.68
C SER A 31 1.52 8.86 -2.02
N SER A 32 1.49 7.57 -2.34
CA SER A 32 0.92 7.03 -3.58
C SER A 32 -0.48 6.44 -3.40
N TRP A 33 -1.12 6.67 -2.25
CA TRP A 33 -2.46 6.16 -1.93
C TRP A 33 -3.50 6.55 -2.97
N ALA A 34 -4.29 5.57 -3.45
CA ALA A 34 -5.46 5.80 -4.30
C ALA A 34 -6.77 5.63 -3.52
N PHE A 35 -7.12 4.40 -3.09
CA PHE A 35 -8.33 4.11 -2.31
C PHE A 35 -8.23 2.78 -1.55
N ASN A 36 -9.18 2.55 -0.64
CA ASN A 36 -9.40 1.26 0.02
C ASN A 36 -10.44 0.45 -0.75
N ASP A 37 -10.08 -0.77 -1.12
CA ASP A 37 -11.02 -1.77 -1.60
C ASP A 37 -11.40 -2.68 -0.43
N GLU A 38 -12.46 -2.30 0.28
CA GLU A 38 -12.96 -3.05 1.43
C GLU A 38 -13.55 -4.41 1.02
N GLU A 39 -14.01 -4.57 -0.22
CA GLU A 39 -14.58 -5.83 -0.72
C GLU A 39 -13.49 -6.90 -0.87
N SER A 40 -12.36 -6.53 -1.48
CA SER A 40 -11.20 -7.43 -1.61
C SER A 40 -10.27 -7.41 -0.40
N GLY A 41 -10.51 -6.54 0.58
CA GLY A 41 -9.66 -6.37 1.76
C GLY A 41 -8.26 -5.83 1.41
N CYS A 42 -8.16 -5.01 0.37
CA CYS A 42 -6.90 -4.53 -0.19
C CYS A 42 -6.85 -2.98 -0.26
N ILE A 43 -5.64 -2.44 -0.37
CA ILE A 43 -5.42 -1.03 -0.69
C ILE A 43 -4.89 -0.90 -2.11
N LEU A 44 -5.29 0.15 -2.82
CA LEU A 44 -4.76 0.46 -4.13
C LEU A 44 -3.80 1.65 -4.04
N LEU A 45 -2.61 1.50 -4.64
CA LEU A 45 -1.60 2.54 -4.77
C LEU A 45 -1.40 2.91 -6.24
N ARG A 46 -1.16 4.18 -6.54
CA ARG A 46 -0.81 4.67 -7.88
C ARG A 46 0.55 4.19 -8.37
N SER A 47 1.44 3.83 -7.46
CA SER A 47 2.77 3.30 -7.77
C SER A 47 3.27 2.39 -6.65
N ALA A 48 4.20 1.49 -7.00
CA ALA A 48 4.89 0.60 -6.09
C ALA A 48 6.39 0.91 -6.07
N ALA A 49 7.10 0.38 -5.07
CA ALA A 49 8.56 0.46 -5.01
C ALA A 49 9.20 -0.28 -6.20
N ALA A 50 10.33 0.22 -6.71
CA ALA A 50 11.04 -0.38 -7.86
C ALA A 50 11.50 -1.84 -7.63
N SER A 51 11.56 -2.30 -6.38
CA SER A 51 11.86 -3.68 -6.02
C SER A 51 10.68 -4.64 -6.18
N VAL A 52 9.47 -4.13 -6.47
CA VAL A 52 8.28 -4.93 -6.75
C VAL A 52 8.22 -5.20 -8.25
N ALA A 53 8.17 -6.48 -8.62
CA ALA A 53 8.00 -6.90 -10.00
C ALA A 53 6.59 -7.45 -10.21
N VAL A 54 6.04 -7.24 -11.39
CA VAL A 54 4.79 -7.89 -11.84
C VAL A 54 5.18 -9.21 -12.50
N ASP A 55 4.52 -10.29 -12.08
CA ASP A 55 4.69 -11.60 -12.72
C ASP A 55 4.27 -11.49 -14.21
N PRO A 56 5.07 -11.99 -15.16
CA PRO A 56 4.73 -11.93 -16.58
C PRO A 56 3.47 -12.73 -16.94
N GLU A 57 3.08 -13.71 -16.13
CA GLU A 57 1.86 -14.49 -16.34
C GLU A 57 0.63 -13.70 -15.88
N ARG A 58 -0.24 -13.31 -16.83
CA ARG A 58 -1.55 -12.74 -16.48
C ARG A 58 -2.51 -13.85 -16.05
N LYS A 59 -2.78 -13.93 -14.75
CA LYS A 59 -3.81 -14.81 -14.18
C LYS A 59 -5.14 -14.06 -14.16
N VAL A 60 -6.15 -14.63 -14.81
CA VAL A 60 -7.53 -14.09 -14.78
C VAL A 60 -8.27 -14.79 -13.65
N SER A 61 -8.97 -14.00 -12.82
CA SER A 61 -9.85 -14.53 -11.79
C SER A 61 -10.89 -15.46 -12.42
N LYS A 62 -11.15 -16.60 -11.78
CA LYS A 62 -12.28 -17.47 -12.12
C LYS A 62 -13.53 -17.13 -11.29
N LEU A 63 -13.43 -16.15 -10.39
CA LEU A 63 -14.53 -15.71 -9.56
C LEU A 63 -15.58 -15.00 -10.45
N PRO A 64 -16.86 -15.35 -10.37
CA PRO A 64 -17.90 -14.65 -11.11
C PRO A 64 -17.96 -13.17 -10.74
N GLY A 65 -17.91 -12.27 -11.72
CA GLY A 65 -18.01 -10.82 -11.51
C GLY A 65 -16.68 -10.07 -11.47
N GLU A 66 -15.56 -10.76 -11.30
CA GLU A 66 -14.21 -10.18 -11.38
C GLU A 66 -13.66 -10.29 -12.81
N CYS A 67 -14.21 -9.48 -13.72
CA CYS A 67 -13.66 -9.40 -15.08
C CYS A 67 -12.42 -8.52 -15.06
N GLY A 68 -11.25 -9.11 -15.38
CA GLY A 68 -9.99 -8.38 -15.47
C GLY A 68 -9.84 -7.46 -16.67
#